data_AF-A0A7W6IHI6-F1
#
_entry.id   AF-A0A7W6IHI6-F1
#
_cell.length_a   1.000
_cell.length_b   1.000
_cell.length_c   1.000
_cell.angle_alpha   90.00
_cell.angle_beta   90.00
_cell.angle_gamma   90.00
#
_symmetry.space_group_name_H-M   'P 1'
#
loop_
_entity.id
_entity.type
_entity.pdbx_description
1 polymer ?
#
loop_
_entity_poly.entity_id
_entity_poly.type
_entity_poly.pdbx_seq_one_letter_code
_entity_poly.pdbx_strand_id
1 'polypeptide(L)'
;MIWNFINYRRTTGLQKQIRYDTVKLEEFRRVRSVIDTVLTELGSERQTLRGISASGVTIEELRTQVGERQVKLVEIFDRLEVALQKADQSDFASGKDWTATVHGTWDRFNTTIDKVYSPHRREEEARAAPAEAAKILNEMICAVDQRLETEMKRFVGQHQGAR
;
A
#
# COMPACT_ATOMS: atom_id res chain seq x y z
N MET A 1 4.52 35.52 -41.43
CA MET A 1 4.12 34.10 -41.59
C MET A 1 4.90 33.14 -40.69
N ILE A 2 6.22 33.32 -40.48
CA ILE A 2 7.08 32.47 -39.63
C ILE A 2 6.64 32.43 -38.14
N TRP A 3 6.20 33.57 -37.59
CA TRP A 3 5.75 33.68 -36.19
C TRP A 3 4.51 32.80 -35.89
N ASN A 4 3.56 32.70 -36.83
CA ASN A 4 2.38 31.83 -36.69
C ASN A 4 2.75 30.33 -36.77
N PHE A 5 3.76 29.97 -37.56
CA PHE A 5 4.21 28.57 -37.67
C PHE A 5 4.98 28.12 -36.42
N ILE A 6 5.81 28.99 -35.84
CA ILE A 6 6.52 28.73 -34.58
C ILE A 6 5.51 28.63 -33.44
N ASN A 7 4.54 29.55 -33.36
CA ASN A 7 3.48 29.48 -32.37
C ASN A 7 2.60 28.22 -32.57
N TYR A 8 2.25 27.87 -33.80
CA TYR A 8 1.49 26.64 -34.10
C TYR A 8 2.25 25.37 -33.70
N ARG A 9 3.55 25.27 -33.99
CA ARG A 9 4.39 24.15 -33.57
C ARG A 9 4.55 24.08 -32.05
N ARG A 10 4.72 25.24 -31.39
CA ARG A 10 4.81 25.34 -29.93
C ARG A 10 3.48 24.92 -29.28
N THR A 11 2.33 25.39 -29.79
CA THR A 11 1.01 25.01 -29.27
C THR A 11 0.66 23.56 -29.55
N THR A 12 0.97 23.01 -30.73
CA THR A 12 0.77 21.57 -30.98
C THR A 12 1.71 20.69 -30.16
N GLY A 13 2.94 21.12 -29.92
CA GLY A 13 3.87 20.45 -29.00
C GLY A 13 3.33 20.43 -27.56
N LEU A 14 2.91 21.58 -27.05
CA LEU A 14 2.28 21.70 -25.72
C LEU A 14 1.00 20.87 -25.62
N GLN A 15 0.13 20.88 -26.62
CA GLN A 15 -1.10 20.07 -26.64
C GLN A 15 -0.83 18.55 -26.67
N LYS A 16 0.25 18.11 -27.33
CA LYS A 16 0.66 16.70 -27.30
C LYS A 16 1.19 16.31 -25.92
N GLN A 17 1.99 17.17 -25.30
CA GLN A 17 2.52 16.96 -23.96
C GLN A 17 1.41 16.91 -22.91
N ILE A 18 0.48 17.88 -22.92
CA ILE A 18 -0.68 17.89 -22.01
C ILE A 18 -1.51 16.61 -22.14
N ARG A 19 -1.75 16.13 -23.37
CA ARG A 19 -2.49 14.88 -23.60
C ARG A 19 -1.74 13.67 -23.05
N TYR A 20 -0.44 13.58 -23.29
CA TYR A 20 0.41 12.52 -22.77
C TYR A 20 0.42 12.51 -21.23
N ASP A 21 0.59 13.67 -20.60
CA ASP A 21 0.59 13.81 -19.14
C ASP A 21 -0.78 13.46 -18.54
N THR A 22 -1.88 13.82 -19.22
CA THR A 22 -3.25 13.45 -18.81
C THR A 22 -3.45 11.94 -18.82
N VAL A 23 -3.06 11.26 -19.90
CA VAL A 23 -3.15 9.79 -20.01
C VAL A 23 -2.32 9.13 -18.91
N LYS A 24 -1.09 9.60 -18.69
CA LYS A 24 -0.21 9.08 -17.66
C LYS A 24 -0.81 9.21 -16.25
N LEU A 25 -1.42 10.36 -15.94
CA LEU A 25 -2.11 10.59 -14.68
C LEU A 25 -3.33 9.66 -14.51
N GLU A 26 -4.13 9.47 -15.56
CA GLU A 26 -5.28 8.57 -15.52
C GLU A 26 -4.87 7.11 -15.31
N GLU A 27 -3.83 6.64 -15.99
CA GLU A 27 -3.31 5.28 -15.81
C GLU A 27 -2.72 5.09 -14.39
N PHE A 28 -1.98 6.06 -13.88
CA PHE A 28 -1.49 6.01 -12.49
C PHE A 28 -2.65 5.97 -11.48
N ARG A 29 -3.72 6.75 -11.69
CA ARG A 29 -4.92 6.74 -10.83
C ARG A 29 -5.59 5.36 -10.79
N ARG A 30 -5.61 4.62 -11.90
CA ARG A 30 -6.15 3.25 -11.93
C ARG A 30 -5.32 2.31 -11.06
N VAL A 31 -4.00 2.34 -11.19
CA VAL A 31 -3.09 1.54 -10.35
C VAL A 31 -3.28 1.89 -8.87
N ARG A 32 -3.29 3.19 -8.55
CA ARG A 32 -3.53 3.69 -7.19
C ARG A 32 -4.86 3.20 -6.61
N SER A 33 -5.96 3.29 -7.37
CA SER A 33 -7.29 2.89 -6.87
C SER A 33 -7.34 1.43 -6.42
N VAL A 34 -6.61 0.54 -7.12
CA VAL A 34 -6.52 -0.88 -6.74
C VAL A 34 -5.73 -1.02 -5.44
N ILE A 35 -4.60 -0.32 -5.31
CA ILE A 35 -3.78 -0.34 -4.08
C ILE A 35 -4.57 0.23 -2.89
N ASP A 36 -5.22 1.39 -3.05
CA ASP A 36 -6.03 2.04 -2.00
C ASP A 36 -7.15 1.12 -1.47
N THR A 37 -7.77 0.34 -2.36
CA THR A 37 -8.79 -0.66 -1.98
C THR A 37 -8.20 -1.73 -1.07
N VAL A 38 -7.05 -2.29 -1.44
CA VAL A 38 -6.37 -3.33 -0.65
C VAL A 38 -5.85 -2.77 0.68
N LEU A 39 -5.32 -1.54 0.70
CA LEU A 39 -4.90 -0.87 1.93
C LEU A 39 -6.07 -0.66 2.91
N THR A 40 -7.27 -0.38 2.40
CA THR A 40 -8.48 -0.26 3.22
C THR A 40 -8.85 -1.59 3.89
N GLU A 41 -8.77 -2.70 3.15
CA GLU A 41 -9.02 -4.04 3.69
C GLU A 41 -7.98 -4.41 4.77
N LEU A 42 -6.68 -4.15 4.51
CA LEU A 42 -5.62 -4.31 5.52
C LEU A 42 -5.89 -3.46 6.76
N GLY A 43 -6.37 -2.23 6.58
CA GLY A 43 -6.73 -1.32 7.66
C GLY A 43 -7.85 -1.86 8.55
N SER A 44 -8.83 -2.53 7.95
CA SER A 44 -9.93 -3.21 8.65
C SER A 44 -9.41 -4.39 9.49
N GLU A 45 -8.64 -5.29 8.89
CA GLU A 45 -8.08 -6.45 9.60
C GLU A 45 -7.10 -6.04 10.71
N ARG A 46 -6.30 -4.99 10.49
CA ARG A 46 -5.48 -4.35 11.51
C ARG A 46 -6.30 -3.91 12.72
N GLN A 47 -7.47 -3.32 12.51
CA GLN A 47 -8.36 -2.89 13.61
C GLN A 47 -8.93 -4.10 14.35
N THR A 48 -9.27 -5.17 13.63
CA THR A 48 -9.72 -6.44 14.21
C THR A 48 -8.64 -7.06 15.10
N LEU A 49 -7.38 -7.12 14.65
CA LEU A 49 -6.26 -7.64 15.46
C LEU A 49 -6.08 -6.84 16.78
N ARG A 50 -6.23 -5.52 16.74
CA ARG A 50 -6.21 -4.69 17.96
C ARG A 50 -7.36 -5.05 18.90
N GLY A 51 -8.56 -5.27 18.35
CA GLY A 51 -9.73 -5.70 19.11
C GLY A 51 -9.54 -7.06 19.79
N ILE A 52 -8.95 -8.03 19.07
CA ILE A 52 -8.65 -9.37 19.62
C ILE A 52 -7.68 -9.28 20.80
N SER A 53 -6.61 -8.48 20.68
CA SER A 53 -5.63 -8.30 21.77
C SER A 53 -6.25 -7.71 23.04
N ALA A 54 -7.25 -6.83 22.90
CA ALA A 54 -7.97 -6.23 24.02
C ALA A 54 -9.13 -7.09 24.56
N SER A 55 -9.42 -8.23 23.93
CA SER A 55 -10.54 -9.08 24.31
C SER A 55 -10.21 -9.95 25.53
N GLY A 56 -11.19 -10.14 26.42
CA GLY A 56 -11.07 -10.95 27.63
C GLY A 56 -11.24 -12.46 27.39
N VAL A 57 -11.09 -12.94 26.16
CA VAL A 57 -11.30 -14.35 25.78
C VAL A 57 -10.19 -15.24 26.32
N THR A 58 -10.39 -16.56 26.30
CA THR A 58 -9.34 -17.53 26.66
C THR A 58 -8.17 -17.48 25.66
N ILE A 59 -7.00 -17.99 26.04
CA ILE A 59 -5.84 -18.00 25.15
C ILE A 59 -6.06 -18.92 23.94
N GLU A 60 -6.80 -20.01 24.10
CA GLU A 60 -7.20 -20.91 23.01
C GLU A 60 -8.13 -20.22 22.01
N GLU A 61 -9.13 -19.48 22.50
CA GLU A 61 -10.03 -18.69 21.65
C GLU A 61 -9.26 -17.58 20.93
N LEU A 62 -8.34 -16.90 21.62
CA LEU A 62 -7.49 -15.87 20.99
C LEU A 62 -6.67 -16.46 19.85
N ARG A 63 -6.02 -17.60 20.05
CA ARG A 63 -5.22 -18.32 19.03
C ARG A 63 -6.06 -18.68 17.81
N THR A 64 -7.29 -19.13 18.04
CA THR A 64 -8.24 -19.47 16.98
C THR A 64 -8.63 -18.24 16.18
N GLN A 65 -9.04 -17.16 16.87
CA GLN A 65 -9.40 -15.89 16.23
C GLN A 65 -8.24 -15.29 15.44
N VAL A 66 -7.03 -15.30 16.00
CA VAL A 66 -5.82 -14.83 15.29
C VAL A 66 -5.56 -15.66 14.04
N GLY A 67 -5.70 -16.99 14.11
CA GLY A 67 -5.43 -17.89 12.99
C GLY A 67 -6.36 -17.62 11.81
N GLU A 68 -7.66 -17.43 12.08
CA GLU A 68 -8.63 -17.05 11.05
C GLU A 68 -8.30 -15.71 10.37
N ARG A 69 -7.78 -14.75 11.13
CA ARG A 69 -7.40 -13.43 10.59
C ARG A 69 -6.08 -13.51 9.82
N GLN A 70 -5.14 -14.36 10.25
CA GLN A 70 -3.88 -14.58 9.55
C GLN A 70 -4.11 -15.13 8.14
N VAL A 71 -5.03 -16.10 7.97
CA VAL A 71 -5.42 -16.62 6.64
C VAL A 71 -5.92 -15.49 5.73
N LYS A 72 -6.84 -14.65 6.22
CA LYS A 72 -7.35 -13.51 5.45
C LYS A 72 -6.27 -12.49 5.14
N LEU A 73 -5.39 -12.19 6.10
CA LEU A 73 -4.32 -11.23 5.91
C LEU A 73 -3.31 -11.69 4.86
N VAL A 74 -3.02 -12.98 4.76
CA VAL A 74 -2.21 -13.54 3.67
C VAL A 74 -2.88 -13.29 2.31
N GLU A 75 -4.16 -13.60 2.16
CA GLU A 75 -4.90 -13.37 0.91
C GLU A 75 -4.92 -11.88 0.51
N ILE A 76 -5.09 -10.98 1.48
CA ILE A 76 -5.07 -9.53 1.24
C ILE A 76 -3.65 -9.09 0.86
N PHE A 77 -2.62 -9.62 1.53
CA PHE A 77 -1.23 -9.31 1.22
C PHE A 77 -0.83 -9.77 -0.19
N ASP A 78 -1.24 -10.96 -0.62
CA ASP A 78 -0.99 -11.45 -1.98
C ASP A 78 -1.63 -10.51 -3.02
N ARG A 79 -2.85 -10.01 -2.75
CA ARG A 79 -3.49 -8.99 -3.60
C ARG A 79 -2.73 -7.66 -3.60
N LEU A 80 -2.18 -7.25 -2.46
CA LEU A 80 -1.34 -6.06 -2.38
C LEU A 80 -0.08 -6.25 -3.23
N GLU A 81 0.60 -7.39 -3.09
CA GLU A 81 1.81 -7.71 -3.85
C GLU A 81 1.54 -7.68 -5.36
N VAL A 82 0.46 -8.30 -5.82
CA VAL A 82 0.04 -8.26 -7.24
C VAL A 82 -0.24 -6.82 -7.70
N ALA A 83 -0.87 -5.99 -6.86
CA ALA A 83 -1.13 -4.59 -7.19
C ALA A 83 0.16 -3.77 -7.27
N LEU A 84 1.10 -4.00 -6.35
CA LEU A 84 2.43 -3.36 -6.35
C LEU A 84 3.29 -3.83 -7.52
N GLN A 85 3.20 -5.11 -7.91
CA GLN A 85 3.90 -5.63 -9.08
C GLN A 85 3.39 -4.97 -10.37
N LYS A 86 2.08 -4.68 -10.46
CA LYS A 86 1.54 -3.88 -11.57
C LYS A 86 2.09 -2.45 -11.56
N ALA A 87 2.37 -1.87 -10.39
CA ALA A 87 3.07 -0.59 -10.32
C ALA A 87 4.52 -0.72 -10.79
N ASP A 88 5.25 -1.77 -10.39
CA ASP A 88 6.62 -2.06 -10.86
C ASP A 88 6.72 -2.25 -12.38
N GLN A 89 5.68 -2.80 -13.01
CA GLN A 89 5.58 -3.00 -14.46
C GLN A 89 5.04 -1.79 -15.21
N SER A 90 4.49 -0.79 -14.51
CA SER A 90 3.88 0.37 -15.13
C SER A 90 4.94 1.41 -15.47
N ASP A 91 4.99 1.85 -16.73
CA ASP A 91 5.78 3.02 -17.15
C ASP A 91 5.30 4.33 -16.49
N PHE A 92 4.16 4.28 -15.80
CA PHE A 92 3.47 5.40 -15.20
C PHE A 92 3.65 5.49 -13.69
N ALA A 93 4.32 4.52 -13.04
CA ALA A 93 4.75 4.63 -11.65
C ALA A 93 6.27 4.76 -11.59
N SER A 94 6.79 5.55 -10.65
CA SER A 94 8.24 5.66 -10.47
C SER A 94 8.81 4.48 -9.69
N GLY A 95 9.98 4.02 -10.13
CA GLY A 95 10.71 2.93 -9.49
C GLY A 95 10.22 1.55 -9.92
N LYS A 96 10.94 0.51 -9.50
CA LYS A 96 10.65 -0.91 -9.76
C LYS A 96 10.81 -1.77 -8.49
N ASP A 97 10.59 -1.13 -7.36
CA ASP A 97 10.82 -1.63 -6.00
C ASP A 97 9.60 -1.42 -5.09
N TRP A 98 8.40 -1.29 -5.68
CA TRP A 98 7.15 -1.18 -4.94
C TRP A 98 6.91 -2.42 -4.09
N THR A 99 7.10 -3.61 -4.68
CA THR A 99 7.00 -4.90 -3.97
C THR A 99 8.01 -5.02 -2.82
N ALA A 100 9.26 -4.63 -3.05
CA ALA A 100 10.31 -4.65 -2.02
C ALA A 100 9.99 -3.75 -0.80
N THR A 101 9.14 -2.74 -0.97
CA THR A 101 8.73 -1.82 0.11
C THR A 101 7.93 -2.54 1.21
N VAL A 102 7.25 -3.64 0.89
CA VAL A 102 6.34 -4.32 1.83
C VAL A 102 6.90 -5.62 2.40
N HIS A 103 7.78 -6.33 1.69
CA HIS A 103 8.28 -7.66 2.10
C HIS A 103 8.93 -7.66 3.48
N GLY A 104 9.86 -6.74 3.76
CA GLY A 104 10.53 -6.69 5.07
C GLY A 104 9.57 -6.38 6.22
N THR A 105 8.49 -5.62 5.96
CA THR A 105 7.47 -5.32 6.96
C THR A 105 6.53 -6.50 7.15
N TRP A 106 6.22 -7.23 6.08
CA TRP A 106 5.44 -8.47 6.12
C TRP A 106 6.14 -9.59 6.90
N ASP A 107 7.44 -9.78 6.70
CA ASP A 107 8.23 -10.77 7.45
C ASP A 107 8.24 -10.45 8.95
N ARG A 108 8.40 -9.16 9.30
CA ARG A 108 8.29 -8.69 10.69
C ARG A 108 6.89 -8.90 11.26
N PHE A 109 5.85 -8.71 10.46
CA PHE A 109 4.46 -8.97 10.85
C PHE A 109 4.27 -10.46 11.17
N ASN A 110 4.68 -11.37 10.27
CA ASN A 110 4.56 -12.81 10.46
C ASN A 110 5.34 -13.28 11.69
N THR A 111 6.59 -12.84 11.81
CA THR A 111 7.42 -13.12 13.00
C THR A 111 6.76 -12.64 14.30
N THR A 112 6.00 -11.55 14.24
CA THR A 112 5.32 -10.99 15.42
C THR A 112 4.01 -11.70 15.72
N ILE A 113 3.20 -12.04 14.73
CA ILE A 113 1.93 -12.72 14.96
C ILE A 113 2.14 -14.17 15.41
N ASP A 114 3.21 -14.84 14.94
CA ASP A 114 3.56 -16.21 15.33
C ASP A 114 3.90 -16.35 16.83
N LYS A 115 4.22 -15.24 17.49
CA LYS A 115 4.43 -15.19 18.95
C LYS A 115 3.20 -15.65 19.74
N VAL A 116 2.00 -15.52 19.17
CA VAL A 116 0.73 -15.99 19.76
C VAL A 116 0.74 -17.50 20.01
N TYR A 117 1.46 -18.26 19.16
CA TYR A 117 1.49 -19.72 19.17
C TYR A 117 2.71 -20.29 19.91
N SER A 118 3.63 -19.45 20.38
CA SER A 118 4.86 -19.90 21.04
C SER A 118 4.56 -20.56 22.40
N PRO A 119 4.90 -21.84 22.62
CA PRO A 119 4.52 -22.58 23.82
C PRO A 119 5.26 -22.14 25.09
N HIS A 120 6.40 -21.47 24.95
CA HIS A 120 7.23 -21.02 26.07
C HIS A 120 7.02 -19.54 26.46
N ARG A 121 6.11 -18.83 25.78
CA ARG A 121 5.81 -17.43 26.10
C ARG A 121 4.81 -17.31 27.24
N ARG A 122 4.94 -16.22 28.00
CA ARG A 122 3.92 -15.81 28.97
C ARG A 122 2.63 -15.45 28.24
N GLU A 123 1.50 -15.74 28.86
CA GLU A 123 0.18 -15.48 28.28
C GLU A 123 -0.02 -13.99 27.94
N GLU A 124 0.47 -13.09 28.80
CA GLU A 124 0.45 -11.63 28.57
C GLU A 124 1.17 -11.24 27.27
N GLU A 125 2.34 -11.84 27.00
CA GLU A 125 3.12 -11.59 25.79
C GLU A 125 2.44 -12.15 24.54
N ALA A 126 1.78 -13.31 24.67
CA ALA A 126 0.98 -13.90 23.59
C ALA A 126 -0.26 -13.05 23.29
N ARG A 127 -0.92 -12.48 24.32
CA ARG A 127 -2.07 -11.58 24.18
C ARG A 127 -1.70 -10.23 23.56
N ALA A 128 -0.50 -9.72 23.82
CA ALA A 128 -0.03 -8.46 23.25
C ALA A 128 0.38 -8.55 21.77
N ALA A 129 0.79 -9.75 21.31
CA ALA A 129 1.32 -9.96 19.97
C ALA A 129 0.41 -9.50 18.82
N PRO A 130 -0.93 -9.70 18.83
CA PRO A 130 -1.81 -9.19 17.78
C PRO A 130 -1.82 -7.66 17.69
N ALA A 131 -1.77 -6.96 18.82
CA ALA A 131 -1.68 -5.50 18.83
C ALA A 131 -0.32 -5.00 18.33
N GLU A 132 0.78 -5.70 18.65
CA GLU A 132 2.10 -5.42 18.07
C GLU A 132 2.11 -5.63 16.55
N ALA A 133 1.58 -6.76 16.09
CA ALA A 133 1.47 -7.07 14.67
C ALA A 133 0.62 -6.02 13.92
N ALA A 134 -0.47 -5.54 14.54
CA ALA A 134 -1.27 -4.45 14.01
C ALA A 134 -0.54 -3.10 13.90
N LYS A 135 0.49 -2.85 14.73
CA LYS A 135 1.36 -1.66 14.56
C LYS A 135 2.23 -1.81 13.30
N ILE A 136 2.78 -3.01 13.08
CA ILE A 136 3.61 -3.30 11.91
C ILE A 136 2.78 -3.20 10.61
N LEU A 137 1.55 -3.72 10.59
CA LEU A 137 0.63 -3.51 9.46
C LEU A 137 0.37 -2.02 9.20
N ASN A 138 0.27 -1.21 10.26
CA ASN A 138 0.10 0.24 10.10
C ASN A 138 1.33 0.89 9.46
N GLU A 139 2.54 0.49 9.86
CA GLU A 139 3.79 0.94 9.24
C GLU A 139 3.78 0.65 7.74
N MET A 140 3.38 -0.56 7.35
CA MET A 140 3.27 -0.98 5.95
C MET A 140 2.26 -0.12 5.17
N ILE A 141 1.04 0.05 5.72
CA ILE A 141 -0.02 0.85 5.09
C ILE A 141 0.47 2.29 4.87
N CYS A 142 1.04 2.91 5.91
CA CYS A 142 1.53 4.28 5.83
C CYS A 142 2.68 4.43 4.81
N ALA A 143 3.60 3.46 4.73
CA ALA A 143 4.71 3.51 3.78
C ALA A 143 4.21 3.49 2.32
N VAL A 144 3.26 2.60 2.02
CA VAL A 144 2.66 2.52 0.67
C VAL A 144 1.86 3.79 0.35
N ASP A 145 1.04 4.27 1.28
CA ASP A 145 0.22 5.47 1.10
C ASP A 145 1.08 6.73 0.89
N GLN A 146 2.12 6.93 1.68
CA GLN A 146 3.07 8.04 1.50
C GLN A 146 3.75 8.01 0.13
N ARG A 147 4.08 6.81 -0.38
CA ARG A 147 4.66 6.65 -1.71
C ARG A 147 3.65 7.01 -2.81
N LEU A 148 2.40 6.56 -2.69
CA LEU A 148 1.31 6.93 -3.59
C LEU A 148 1.05 8.44 -3.61
N GLU A 149 1.07 9.09 -2.45
CA GLU A 149 0.96 10.54 -2.36
C GLU A 149 2.12 11.26 -3.04
N THR A 150 3.34 10.78 -2.83
CA THR A 150 4.56 11.37 -3.42
C THR A 150 4.49 11.32 -4.94
N GLU A 151 4.09 10.17 -5.51
CA GLU A 151 3.88 10.02 -6.95
C GLU A 151 2.77 10.94 -7.47
N MET A 152 1.64 11.02 -6.77
CA MET A 152 0.53 11.91 -7.16
C MET A 152 0.98 13.39 -7.16
N LYS A 153 1.74 13.82 -6.13
CA LYS A 153 2.30 15.18 -6.05
C LYS A 153 3.28 15.45 -7.18
N ARG A 154 4.08 14.46 -7.61
CA ARG A 154 4.97 14.57 -8.77
C ARG A 154 4.19 14.87 -10.05
N PHE A 155 3.07 14.18 -10.29
CA PHE A 155 2.21 14.47 -11.44
C PHE A 155 1.59 15.87 -11.39
N VAL A 156 1.05 16.26 -10.24
CA VAL A 156 0.42 17.59 -10.08
C VAL A 156 1.43 18.72 -10.18
N GLY A 157 2.64 18.55 -9.62
CA GLY A 157 3.73 19.53 -9.71
C GLY A 157 4.27 19.72 -11.13
N GLN A 158 4.34 18.64 -11.93
CA GLN A 158 4.68 18.73 -13.35
C GLN A 158 3.66 19.55 -14.15
N HIS A 159 2.38 19.49 -13.80
CA HIS A 159 1.33 20.29 -14.44
C HIS A 159 1.38 21.79 -14.09
N GLN A 160 2.00 22.19 -12.98
CA GLN A 160 2.13 23.60 -12.60
C GLN A 160 3.33 24.30 -13.25
N GLY A 161 4.42 23.59 -13.53
CA GLY A 161 5.61 24.13 -14.20
C GLY A 161 5.47 24.29 -15.73
N ALA A 162 4.36 23.84 -16.31
CA ALA A 162 4.07 23.93 -17.74
C ALA A 162 3.12 25.09 -18.12
N ARG A 163 2.77 25.97 -17.16
CA ARG A 163 1.94 27.17 -17.37
C ARG A 163 2.77 28.41 -17.55
#